data_AF-A0A973A012-F1
#
_entry.id   AF-A0A973A012-F1
#
_cell.length_a   1.000
_cell.length_b   1.000
_cell.length_c   1.000
_cell.angle_alpha   90.00
_cell.angle_beta   90.00
_cell.angle_gamma   90.00
#
_symmetry.space_group_name_H-M   'P 1'
#
loop_
_entity.id
_entity.type
_entity.pdbx_description
1 polymer ?
#
loop_
_entity_poly.entity_id
_entity_poly.type
_entity_poly.pdbx_seq_one_letter_code
_entity_poly.pdbx_strand_id
1 'polypeptide(L)'
;MSPRSLLVFKDSQGNEDQYTLKLPQGMLSWRVAAFLDFLTQDHESRHKAGYLAEPIDALHFEHLRLLVLKPEWTFNRPIGFLQLDRQLGPEDSFDLSRPVNYVTLNRCLDQGSPVLSAISTQQANLWAFESCRNSLTEAFDPVFDFDSTVIQKRDNTPVTSLTELVGCFEDVLDDPNQLRFIYRVASLIHTLPFETLSKIQAGIQCRSGWEMWGQAGHGWGGVCAEKTAMLKFVCDILGLPNHPVIGSASPIPADIEEILHRYLASEGEDPLPLWIQHHILEVCLSSGPYLVDMTGGNIPLLFVNQQDAQPWFDAGMRARMVYRVDRLTLARVSDWAGEALLTLSQYHVPELHLQYIFKQGLGLRIGRDMFVGVYFDWGGERSFLQQNHYACLAKKAGLPYPRFVHQDNLHAIPEEALKNQLKNTLAALRIFYENKHFTGDFTFVIQPLIESFWRHPRLSREVRACVQER
;
A
#
# COMPACT_ATOMS: atom_id res chain seq x y z
N MET A 1 -9.94 18.68 -30.00
CA MET A 1 -10.90 18.06 -29.07
C MET A 1 -10.92 18.92 -27.82
N SER A 2 -12.08 19.41 -27.37
CA SER A 2 -12.14 20.11 -26.07
C SER A 2 -11.67 19.18 -24.95
N PRO A 3 -10.94 19.69 -23.95
CA PRO A 3 -10.55 18.88 -22.80
C PRO A 3 -11.82 18.35 -22.12
N ARG A 4 -11.83 17.06 -21.76
CA ARG A 4 -12.90 16.49 -20.94
C ARG A 4 -12.84 17.13 -19.55
N SER A 5 -13.99 17.46 -18.99
CA SER A 5 -14.07 18.01 -17.63
C SER A 5 -13.73 16.94 -16.60
N LEU A 6 -13.05 17.35 -15.53
CA LEU A 6 -12.71 16.51 -14.38
C LEU A 6 -13.47 16.97 -13.13
N LEU A 7 -13.84 16.01 -12.29
CA LEU A 7 -14.32 16.23 -10.94
C LEU A 7 -13.37 15.53 -9.97
N VAL A 8 -12.74 16.30 -9.09
CA VAL A 8 -11.72 15.85 -8.15
C VAL A 8 -12.29 15.99 -6.73
N PHE A 9 -12.36 14.88 -6.01
CA PHE A 9 -12.71 14.85 -4.59
C PHE A 9 -11.41 14.84 -3.77
N LYS A 10 -11.25 15.78 -2.84
CA LYS A 10 -10.06 15.90 -1.98
C LYS A 10 -10.41 15.59 -0.53
N ASP A 11 -9.67 14.67 0.09
CA ASP A 11 -9.87 14.28 1.49
C ASP A 11 -9.09 15.14 2.50
N SER A 12 -9.45 16.42 2.65
CA SER A 12 -8.61 17.39 3.37
C SER A 12 -8.57 17.26 4.90
N GLN A 13 -9.34 16.36 5.50
CA GLN A 13 -9.33 16.12 6.96
C GLN A 13 -8.90 14.67 7.30
N GLY A 14 -8.35 13.94 6.33
CA GLY A 14 -7.86 12.58 6.51
C GLY A 14 -6.46 12.41 5.92
N ASN A 15 -6.35 11.54 4.90
CA ASN A 15 -5.08 11.23 4.25
C ASN A 15 -4.64 12.26 3.19
N GLU A 16 -5.48 13.25 2.87
CA GLU A 16 -5.28 14.24 1.80
C GLU A 16 -5.28 13.69 0.35
N ASP A 17 -5.68 12.44 0.17
CA ASP A 17 -5.75 11.80 -1.15
C ASP A 17 -6.80 12.48 -2.06
N GLN A 18 -6.63 12.27 -3.37
CA GLN A 18 -7.51 12.81 -4.39
C GLN A 18 -8.13 11.72 -5.27
N TYR A 19 -9.45 11.73 -5.36
CA TYR A 19 -10.22 10.78 -6.15
C TYR A 19 -10.81 11.48 -7.37
N THR A 20 -10.40 11.09 -8.57
CA THR A 20 -10.75 11.83 -9.79
C THR A 20 -11.69 11.05 -10.70
N LEU A 21 -12.79 11.71 -11.09
CA LEU A 21 -13.70 11.29 -12.13
C LEU A 21 -13.48 12.09 -13.41
N LYS A 22 -13.53 11.37 -14.52
CA LYS A 22 -13.64 11.88 -15.86
C LYS A 22 -15.11 12.00 -16.22
N LEU A 23 -15.54 13.20 -16.59
CA LEU A 23 -16.94 13.49 -16.87
C LEU A 23 -17.25 13.43 -18.37
N PRO A 24 -18.51 13.13 -18.74
CA PRO A 24 -18.95 13.24 -20.13
C PRO A 24 -18.87 14.70 -20.60
N GLN A 25 -18.58 14.87 -21.89
CA GLN A 25 -18.44 16.20 -22.48
C GLN A 25 -19.75 16.99 -22.37
N GLY A 26 -19.65 18.26 -21.94
CA GLY A 26 -20.81 19.17 -21.84
C GLY A 26 -21.64 19.01 -20.57
N MET A 27 -21.24 18.12 -19.64
CA MET A 27 -21.85 18.04 -18.32
C MET A 27 -21.51 19.29 -17.50
N LEU A 28 -22.52 20.11 -17.21
CA LEU A 28 -22.34 21.37 -16.45
C LEU A 28 -22.75 21.25 -14.99
N SER A 29 -23.54 20.25 -14.63
CA SER A 29 -23.94 19.98 -13.26
C SER A 29 -24.23 18.50 -13.04
N TRP A 30 -24.09 18.05 -11.79
CA TRP A 30 -24.47 16.70 -11.36
C TRP A 30 -25.09 16.76 -9.97
N ARG A 31 -26.34 16.30 -9.83
CA ARG A 31 -27.02 16.27 -8.53
C ARG A 31 -26.28 15.37 -7.55
N VAL A 32 -26.13 15.83 -6.30
CA VAL A 32 -25.43 15.07 -5.24
C VAL A 32 -26.12 13.73 -5.01
N ALA A 33 -27.45 13.68 -4.93
CA ALA A 33 -28.19 12.42 -4.80
C ALA A 33 -27.92 11.42 -5.95
N ALA A 34 -27.77 11.89 -7.18
CA ALA A 34 -27.45 11.02 -8.33
C ALA A 34 -25.99 10.54 -8.30
N PHE A 35 -25.08 11.34 -7.75
CA PHE A 35 -23.71 10.89 -7.48
C PHE A 35 -23.66 9.83 -6.38
N LEU A 36 -24.44 10.01 -5.30
CA LEU A 36 -24.55 8.99 -4.26
C LEU A 36 -25.09 7.67 -4.82
N ASP A 37 -26.13 7.72 -5.66
CA ASP A 37 -26.63 6.54 -6.36
C ASP A 37 -25.55 5.91 -7.25
N PHE A 38 -24.79 6.71 -8.01
CA PHE A 38 -23.62 6.23 -8.77
C PHE A 38 -22.61 5.47 -7.91
N LEU A 39 -22.31 5.95 -6.70
CA LEU A 39 -21.37 5.26 -5.80
C LEU A 39 -21.91 3.91 -5.35
N THR A 40 -23.22 3.72 -5.22
CA THR A 40 -23.79 2.41 -4.82
C THR A 40 -23.62 1.33 -5.88
N GLN A 41 -23.43 1.72 -7.15
CA GLN A 41 -23.23 0.79 -8.25
C GLN A 41 -21.77 0.30 -8.29
N ASP A 42 -21.59 -1.00 -8.47
CA ASP A 42 -20.29 -1.59 -8.84
C ASP A 42 -19.78 -1.03 -10.18
N HIS A 43 -18.47 -1.15 -10.44
CA HIS A 43 -17.88 -0.54 -11.64
C HIS A 43 -18.45 -1.11 -12.95
N GLU A 44 -18.80 -2.39 -12.97
CA GLU A 44 -19.28 -3.09 -14.17
C GLU A 44 -20.75 -2.75 -14.49
N SER A 45 -21.52 -2.36 -13.48
CA SER A 45 -22.95 -2.05 -13.58
C SER A 45 -23.24 -0.57 -13.85
N ARG A 46 -22.29 0.34 -13.58
CA ARG A 46 -22.49 1.81 -13.78
C ARG A 46 -22.93 2.18 -15.19
N HIS A 47 -22.29 1.63 -16.21
CA HIS A 47 -22.67 1.90 -17.59
C HIS A 47 -24.07 1.36 -17.93
N LYS A 48 -24.46 0.21 -17.37
CA LYS A 48 -25.81 -0.37 -17.54
C LYS A 48 -26.86 0.49 -16.84
N ALA A 49 -26.51 1.13 -15.72
CA ALA A 49 -27.33 2.11 -15.02
C ALA A 49 -27.37 3.49 -15.71
N GLY A 50 -26.67 3.67 -16.84
CA GLY A 50 -26.71 4.90 -17.63
C GLY A 50 -25.69 5.96 -17.20
N TYR A 51 -24.80 5.65 -16.26
CA TYR A 51 -23.73 6.57 -15.86
C TYR A 51 -22.59 6.57 -16.89
N LEU A 52 -22.17 7.77 -17.27
CA LEU A 52 -21.07 8.00 -18.22
C LEU A 52 -19.81 8.57 -17.56
N ALA A 53 -19.88 8.87 -16.26
CA ALA A 53 -18.71 9.28 -15.48
C ALA A 53 -17.83 8.06 -15.19
N GLU A 54 -16.53 8.21 -15.36
CA GLU A 54 -15.55 7.13 -15.22
C GLU A 54 -14.44 7.55 -14.26
N PRO A 55 -14.06 6.72 -13.27
CA PRO A 55 -12.89 7.00 -12.45
C PRO A 55 -11.61 6.89 -13.28
N ILE A 56 -10.65 7.78 -13.03
CA ILE A 56 -9.32 7.72 -13.68
C ILE A 56 -8.55 6.49 -13.21
N ASP A 57 -8.63 6.18 -11.92
CA ASP A 57 -8.08 4.96 -11.31
C ASP A 57 -9.23 4.26 -10.58
N ALA A 58 -9.73 3.17 -11.16
CA ALA A 58 -10.89 2.46 -10.64
C ALA A 58 -10.62 1.83 -9.26
N LEU A 59 -9.41 1.32 -9.03
CA LEU A 59 -9.06 0.64 -7.79
C LEU A 59 -8.88 1.64 -6.64
N HIS A 60 -8.23 2.77 -6.91
CA HIS A 60 -8.12 3.86 -5.94
C HIS A 60 -9.48 4.48 -5.62
N PHE A 61 -10.37 4.57 -6.62
CA PHE A 61 -11.70 5.15 -6.43
C PHE A 61 -12.61 4.35 -5.46
N GLU A 62 -12.31 3.07 -5.20
CA GLU A 62 -13.00 2.30 -4.16
C GLU A 62 -12.81 2.88 -2.75
N HIS A 63 -11.70 3.58 -2.49
CA HIS A 63 -11.52 4.29 -1.21
C HIS A 63 -12.56 5.39 -1.03
N LEU A 64 -12.85 6.18 -2.07
CA LEU A 64 -13.91 7.17 -2.02
C LEU A 64 -15.27 6.54 -1.75
N ARG A 65 -15.56 5.39 -2.37
CA ARG A 65 -16.81 4.67 -2.14
C ARG A 65 -16.92 4.20 -0.69
N LEU A 66 -15.85 3.63 -0.14
CA LEU A 66 -15.80 3.22 1.26
C LEU A 66 -15.96 4.42 2.20
N LEU A 67 -15.24 5.52 1.96
CA LEU A 67 -15.37 6.75 2.75
C LEU A 67 -16.80 7.29 2.79
N VAL A 68 -17.51 7.26 1.66
CA VAL A 68 -18.85 7.85 1.56
C VAL A 68 -19.96 6.88 1.99
N LEU A 69 -19.87 5.61 1.59
CA LEU A 69 -20.95 4.62 1.79
C LEU A 69 -20.78 3.77 3.05
N LYS A 70 -19.54 3.61 3.52
CA LYS A 70 -19.13 2.79 4.66
C LYS A 70 -18.12 3.53 5.55
N PRO A 71 -18.40 4.78 5.97
CA PRO A 71 -17.47 5.57 6.77
C PRO A 71 -17.01 4.83 8.04
N GLU A 72 -17.87 3.99 8.62
CA GLU A 72 -17.56 3.16 9.79
C GLU A 72 -16.45 2.13 9.55
N TRP A 73 -16.29 1.62 8.32
CA TRP A 73 -15.20 0.69 7.95
C TRP A 73 -13.85 1.40 7.83
N THR A 74 -13.87 2.73 7.75
CA THR A 74 -12.67 3.57 7.57
C THR A 74 -12.37 4.42 8.79
N PHE A 75 -13.06 4.23 9.93
CA PHE A 75 -13.03 5.11 11.11
C PHE A 75 -13.37 6.58 10.84
N ASN A 76 -14.10 6.86 9.77
CA ASN A 76 -14.56 8.21 9.49
C ASN A 76 -15.98 8.41 10.04
N ARG A 77 -16.29 9.67 10.36
CA ARG A 77 -17.68 10.11 10.49
C ARG A 77 -18.33 10.15 9.09
N PRO A 78 -19.67 10.21 9.01
CA PRO A 78 -20.35 10.45 7.74
C PRO A 78 -19.74 11.65 7.00
N ILE A 79 -19.54 11.48 5.68
CA ILE A 79 -18.88 12.46 4.83
C ILE A 79 -19.92 13.38 4.19
N GLY A 80 -19.69 14.69 4.29
CA GLY A 80 -20.37 15.74 3.55
C GLY A 80 -19.49 16.29 2.42
N PHE A 81 -20.13 17.00 1.48
CA PHE A 81 -19.46 17.58 0.32
C PHE A 81 -19.44 19.11 0.40
N LEU A 82 -18.27 19.69 0.17
CA LEU A 82 -18.06 21.13 0.16
C LEU A 82 -17.54 21.54 -1.23
N GLN A 83 -18.18 22.52 -1.86
CA GLN A 83 -17.70 23.09 -3.12
C GLN A 83 -17.80 24.62 -3.07
N LEU A 84 -16.71 25.31 -3.40
CA LEU A 84 -16.62 26.78 -3.30
C LEU A 84 -17.04 27.29 -1.91
N ASP A 85 -16.53 26.64 -0.86
CA ASP A 85 -16.81 26.93 0.55
C ASP A 85 -18.30 26.82 0.95
N ARG A 86 -19.14 26.22 0.08
CA ARG A 86 -20.55 25.95 0.36
C ARG A 86 -20.77 24.46 0.60
N GLN A 87 -21.39 24.13 1.73
CA GLN A 87 -21.83 22.77 2.03
C GLN A 87 -22.98 22.40 1.09
N LEU A 88 -22.89 21.22 0.47
CA LEU A 88 -23.89 20.70 -0.45
C LEU A 88 -24.73 19.63 0.24
N GLY A 89 -26.07 19.75 0.14
CA GLY A 89 -27.02 18.73 0.54
C GLY A 89 -27.39 17.79 -0.62
N PRO A 90 -28.19 16.73 -0.37
CA PRO A 90 -28.60 15.76 -1.39
C PRO A 90 -29.33 16.39 -2.59
N GLU A 91 -30.07 17.47 -2.35
CA GLU A 91 -30.83 18.20 -3.37
C GLU A 91 -29.98 19.20 -4.18
N ASP A 92 -28.77 19.51 -3.72
CA ASP A 92 -27.84 20.38 -4.43
C ASP A 92 -27.19 19.66 -5.63
N SER A 93 -26.42 20.42 -6.42
CA SER A 93 -25.64 19.90 -7.53
C SER A 93 -24.20 20.39 -7.45
N PHE A 94 -23.27 19.54 -7.85
CA PHE A 94 -21.92 19.96 -8.16
C PHE A 94 -21.94 20.91 -9.36
N ASP A 95 -21.29 22.06 -9.24
CA ASP A 95 -20.96 22.95 -10.36
C ASP A 95 -19.78 22.34 -11.13
N LEU A 96 -20.02 22.04 -12.40
CA LEU A 96 -19.06 21.39 -13.31
C LEU A 96 -18.70 22.30 -14.50
N SER A 97 -18.95 23.60 -14.37
CA SER A 97 -18.72 24.59 -15.42
C SER A 97 -17.23 24.80 -15.78
N ARG A 98 -16.30 24.34 -14.92
CA ARG A 98 -14.85 24.48 -15.15
C ARG A 98 -14.25 23.20 -15.75
N PRO A 99 -13.08 23.28 -16.41
CA PRO A 99 -12.38 22.10 -16.89
C PRO A 99 -11.97 21.13 -15.78
N VAL A 100 -11.62 21.66 -14.60
CA VAL A 100 -11.33 20.87 -13.40
C VAL A 100 -12.12 21.47 -12.25
N ASN A 101 -12.92 20.64 -11.60
CA ASN A 101 -13.80 21.02 -10.51
C ASN A 101 -13.37 20.27 -9.26
N TYR A 102 -13.30 20.97 -8.14
CA TYR A 102 -12.87 20.40 -6.86
C TYR A 102 -14.05 20.34 -5.90
N VAL A 103 -14.16 19.22 -5.19
CA VAL A 103 -15.07 19.00 -4.08
C VAL A 103 -14.25 18.53 -2.89
N THR A 104 -14.38 19.21 -1.77
CA THR A 104 -13.72 18.80 -0.52
C THR A 104 -14.63 17.84 0.23
N LEU A 105 -14.07 16.73 0.72
CA LEU A 105 -14.74 15.79 1.61
C LEU A 105 -14.59 16.30 3.05
N ASN A 106 -15.70 16.51 3.73
CA ASN A 106 -15.75 17.09 5.08
C ASN A 106 -16.46 16.12 6.04
N ARG A 107 -15.91 15.87 7.22
CA ARG A 107 -16.54 15.01 8.23
C ARG A 107 -17.69 15.78 8.90
N CYS A 108 -18.88 15.18 8.95
CA CYS A 108 -20.06 15.78 9.60
C CYS A 108 -19.93 15.68 11.13
N LEU A 109 -19.44 16.76 11.75
CA LEU A 109 -19.14 16.82 13.20
C LEU A 109 -20.40 16.69 14.09
N ASP A 110 -21.58 16.90 13.54
CA ASP A 110 -22.88 16.78 14.20
C ASP A 110 -23.41 15.35 14.28
N GLN A 111 -22.85 14.40 13.52
CA GLN A 111 -23.37 13.03 13.38
C GLN A 111 -22.70 11.98 14.30
N GLY A 112 -22.38 12.36 15.54
CA GLY A 112 -21.79 11.46 16.54
C GLY A 112 -20.33 11.08 16.26
N SER A 113 -19.71 10.36 17.20
CA SER A 113 -18.33 9.86 17.08
C SER A 113 -18.26 8.63 16.17
N PRO A 114 -17.10 8.34 15.54
CA PRO A 114 -16.90 7.13 14.74
C PRO A 114 -17.22 5.84 15.52
N VAL A 115 -17.82 4.86 14.84
CA VAL A 115 -18.09 3.53 15.42
C VAL A 115 -16.83 2.66 15.30
N LEU A 116 -15.99 2.67 16.33
CA LEU A 116 -14.67 2.01 16.31
C LEU A 116 -14.73 0.47 16.21
N SER A 117 -15.85 -0.14 16.58
CA SER A 117 -16.00 -1.60 16.55
C SER A 117 -16.40 -2.16 15.19
N ALA A 118 -16.72 -1.31 14.21
CA ALA A 118 -17.31 -1.72 12.93
C ALA A 118 -16.29 -1.90 11.79
N ILE A 119 -14.99 -1.75 12.08
CA ILE A 119 -13.95 -1.96 11.08
C ILE A 119 -13.97 -3.41 10.56
N SER A 120 -13.83 -3.55 9.25
CA SER A 120 -13.55 -4.84 8.62
C SER A 120 -12.78 -4.63 7.32
N THR A 121 -11.46 -4.82 7.37
CA THR A 121 -10.64 -4.80 6.16
C THR A 121 -10.99 -5.99 5.24
N GLN A 122 -11.43 -7.11 5.82
CA GLN A 122 -11.95 -8.24 5.06
C GLN A 122 -13.18 -7.87 4.23
N GLN A 123 -14.19 -7.22 4.83
CA GLN A 123 -15.38 -6.79 4.10
C GLN A 123 -15.05 -5.74 3.03
N ALA A 124 -14.13 -4.81 3.33
CA ALA A 124 -13.65 -3.85 2.35
C ALA A 124 -12.93 -4.54 1.16
N ASN A 125 -12.08 -5.53 1.41
CA ASN A 125 -11.40 -6.33 0.39
C ASN A 125 -12.39 -7.09 -0.50
N LEU A 126 -13.39 -7.74 0.10
CA LEU A 126 -14.45 -8.45 -0.63
C LEU A 126 -15.29 -7.49 -1.48
N TRP A 127 -15.71 -6.35 -0.92
CA TRP A 127 -16.45 -5.32 -1.64
C TRP A 127 -15.65 -4.81 -2.85
N ALA A 128 -14.38 -4.46 -2.66
CA ALA A 128 -13.52 -3.97 -3.73
C ALA A 128 -13.32 -5.03 -4.82
N PHE A 129 -13.15 -6.30 -4.44
CA PHE A 129 -13.04 -7.40 -5.39
C PHE A 129 -14.32 -7.62 -6.19
N GLU A 130 -15.49 -7.61 -5.56
CA GLU A 130 -16.78 -7.72 -6.25
C GLU A 130 -17.00 -6.55 -7.21
N SER A 131 -16.61 -5.34 -6.80
CA SER A 131 -16.78 -4.13 -7.59
C SER A 131 -15.88 -4.06 -8.81
N CYS A 132 -14.62 -4.47 -8.65
CA CYS A 132 -13.54 -4.29 -9.62
C CYS A 132 -12.97 -5.63 -10.11
N ARG A 133 -13.80 -6.69 -10.13
CA ARG A 133 -13.37 -8.07 -10.38
C ARG A 133 -12.53 -8.20 -11.63
N ASN A 134 -13.04 -7.74 -12.77
CA ASN A 134 -12.33 -7.86 -14.04
C ASN A 134 -10.97 -7.15 -14.00
N SER A 135 -10.91 -5.91 -13.51
CA SER A 135 -9.65 -5.15 -13.41
C SER A 135 -8.64 -5.80 -12.46
N LEU A 136 -9.10 -6.42 -11.38
CA LEU A 136 -8.24 -7.12 -10.43
C LEU A 136 -7.72 -8.44 -10.98
N THR A 137 -8.56 -9.20 -11.68
CA THR A 137 -8.15 -10.43 -12.38
C THR A 137 -7.18 -10.13 -13.50
N GLU A 138 -7.43 -9.10 -14.32
CA GLU A 138 -6.53 -8.64 -15.39
C GLU A 138 -5.17 -8.16 -14.85
N ALA A 139 -5.12 -7.66 -13.62
CA ALA A 139 -3.88 -7.26 -12.97
C ALA A 139 -3.14 -8.44 -12.30
N PHE A 140 -3.88 -9.33 -11.62
CA PHE A 140 -3.31 -10.44 -10.86
C PHE A 140 -2.84 -11.59 -11.74
N ASP A 141 -3.68 -12.09 -12.65
CA ASP A 141 -3.42 -13.34 -13.38
C ASP A 141 -2.12 -13.28 -14.21
N PRO A 142 -1.80 -12.18 -14.93
CA PRO A 142 -0.53 -12.05 -15.64
C PRO A 142 0.69 -11.97 -14.73
N VAL A 143 0.56 -11.38 -13.55
CA VAL A 143 1.65 -11.29 -12.55
C VAL A 143 1.87 -12.65 -11.89
N PHE A 144 0.78 -13.38 -11.62
CA PHE A 144 0.83 -14.72 -11.06
C PHE A 144 1.46 -15.73 -12.03
N ASP A 145 1.07 -15.62 -13.30
CA ASP A 145 1.46 -16.49 -14.40
C ASP A 145 1.05 -17.95 -14.12
N PHE A 146 -0.25 -18.21 -14.24
CA PHE A 146 -0.84 -19.54 -14.07
C PHE A 146 -0.30 -20.55 -15.09
N ASP A 147 0.11 -20.10 -16.28
CA ASP A 147 0.65 -20.98 -17.32
C ASP A 147 2.00 -21.58 -16.90
N SER A 148 2.86 -20.81 -16.24
CA SER A 148 4.15 -21.29 -15.77
C SER A 148 4.13 -21.91 -14.37
N THR A 149 3.04 -21.72 -13.61
CA THR A 149 2.91 -22.18 -12.23
C THR A 149 2.05 -23.45 -12.16
N VAL A 150 2.65 -24.60 -11.83
CA VAL A 150 1.92 -25.88 -11.76
C VAL A 150 1.11 -25.96 -10.47
N ILE A 151 -0.14 -25.49 -10.54
CA ILE A 151 -1.14 -25.64 -9.49
C ILE A 151 -2.33 -26.40 -10.08
N GLN A 152 -2.62 -27.55 -9.49
CA GLN A 152 -3.66 -28.45 -9.93
C GLN A 152 -4.82 -28.44 -8.95
N LYS A 153 -6.02 -28.50 -9.50
CA LYS A 153 -7.23 -28.78 -8.74
C LYS A 153 -7.22 -30.24 -8.29
N ARG A 154 -8.10 -30.59 -7.35
CA ARG A 154 -8.29 -31.97 -6.88
C ARG A 154 -8.65 -32.97 -8.00
N ASP A 155 -9.23 -32.51 -9.10
CA ASP A 155 -9.53 -33.31 -10.29
C ASP A 155 -8.36 -33.44 -11.29
N ASN A 156 -7.17 -32.94 -10.92
CA ASN A 156 -5.94 -32.85 -11.72
C ASN A 156 -5.99 -31.89 -12.93
N THR A 157 -7.03 -31.06 -13.06
CA THR A 157 -7.03 -29.97 -14.05
C THR A 157 -6.22 -28.77 -13.55
N PRO A 158 -5.58 -27.98 -14.43
CA PRO A 158 -4.87 -26.79 -14.00
C PRO A 158 -5.83 -25.68 -13.53
N VAL A 159 -5.38 -24.86 -12.58
CA VAL A 159 -6.02 -23.57 -12.30
C VAL A 159 -5.53 -22.56 -13.32
N THR A 160 -6.42 -21.80 -13.94
CA THR A 160 -6.07 -20.83 -14.99
C THR A 160 -6.32 -19.37 -14.61
N SER A 161 -7.08 -19.12 -13.53
CA SER A 161 -7.37 -17.77 -13.06
C SER A 161 -7.61 -17.74 -11.55
N LEU A 162 -7.33 -16.59 -10.92
CA LEU A 162 -7.72 -16.31 -9.53
C LEU A 162 -9.22 -16.50 -9.29
N THR A 163 -10.06 -16.15 -10.28
CA THR A 163 -11.52 -16.20 -10.14
C THR A 163 -12.04 -17.62 -9.89
N GLU A 164 -11.33 -18.65 -10.35
CA GLU A 164 -11.70 -20.05 -10.13
C GLU A 164 -11.53 -20.52 -8.68
N LEU A 165 -10.81 -19.74 -7.86
CA LEU A 165 -10.47 -20.09 -6.49
C LEU A 165 -11.29 -19.29 -5.46
N VAL A 166 -11.88 -18.16 -5.87
CA VAL A 166 -12.61 -17.28 -4.95
C VAL A 166 -13.87 -17.96 -4.43
N GLY A 167 -13.97 -18.05 -3.10
CA GLY A 167 -15.10 -18.66 -2.39
C GLY A 167 -15.12 -20.19 -2.37
N CYS A 168 -14.15 -20.87 -3.00
CA CYS A 168 -14.07 -22.33 -3.06
C CYS A 168 -12.64 -22.87 -2.98
N PHE A 169 -11.70 -22.08 -2.46
CA PHE A 169 -10.26 -22.39 -2.45
C PHE A 169 -9.94 -23.77 -1.85
N GLU A 170 -10.48 -24.08 -0.66
CA GLU A 170 -10.24 -25.35 0.03
C GLU A 170 -10.94 -26.54 -0.63
N ASP A 171 -12.07 -26.28 -1.29
CA ASP A 171 -12.83 -27.29 -2.04
C ASP A 171 -12.11 -27.66 -3.34
N VAL A 172 -11.45 -26.69 -3.98
CA VAL A 172 -10.80 -26.86 -5.28
C VAL A 172 -9.37 -27.38 -5.16
N LEU A 173 -8.62 -26.98 -4.13
CA LEU A 173 -7.21 -27.35 -3.95
C LEU A 173 -6.99 -28.27 -2.75
N ASP A 174 -6.12 -29.28 -2.92
CA ASP A 174 -5.58 -30.05 -1.80
C ASP A 174 -4.46 -29.29 -1.07
N ASP A 175 -4.07 -29.76 0.13
CA ASP A 175 -3.15 -29.05 1.00
C ASP A 175 -1.80 -28.68 0.32
N PRO A 176 -1.16 -29.58 -0.47
CA PRO A 176 0.05 -29.22 -1.20
C PRO A 176 -0.19 -28.10 -2.23
N ASN A 177 -1.29 -28.13 -2.99
CA ASN A 177 -1.58 -27.07 -3.96
C ASN A 177 -2.00 -25.75 -3.30
N GLN A 178 -2.69 -25.80 -2.16
CA GLN A 178 -2.95 -24.60 -1.34
C GLN A 178 -1.64 -23.95 -0.89
N LEU A 179 -0.71 -24.76 -0.36
CA LEU A 179 0.60 -24.28 0.08
C LEU A 179 1.43 -23.70 -1.08
N ARG A 180 1.44 -24.37 -2.24
CA ARG A 180 2.10 -23.90 -3.46
C ARG A 180 1.53 -22.56 -3.91
N PHE A 181 0.21 -22.43 -3.95
CA PHE A 181 -0.47 -21.20 -4.37
C PHE A 181 -0.07 -20.03 -3.46
N ILE A 182 -0.24 -20.17 -2.15
CA ILE A 182 0.01 -19.07 -1.20
C ILE A 182 1.50 -18.73 -1.11
N TYR A 183 2.39 -19.74 -1.19
CA TYR A 183 3.82 -19.49 -1.32
C TYR A 183 4.16 -18.69 -2.58
N ARG A 184 3.57 -19.04 -3.73
CA ARG A 184 3.79 -18.32 -4.98
C ARG A 184 3.35 -16.86 -4.87
N VAL A 185 2.17 -16.61 -4.31
CA VAL A 185 1.68 -15.24 -4.03
C VAL A 185 2.67 -14.46 -3.17
N ALA A 186 3.07 -15.03 -2.03
CA ALA A 186 4.03 -14.38 -1.12
C ALA A 186 5.40 -14.13 -1.78
N SER A 187 5.87 -15.07 -2.60
CA SER A 187 7.11 -14.94 -3.35
C SER A 187 7.05 -13.82 -4.38
N LEU A 188 5.94 -13.69 -5.11
CA LEU A 188 5.72 -12.61 -6.06
C LEU A 188 5.74 -11.24 -5.37
N ILE A 189 4.97 -11.07 -4.30
CA ILE A 189 4.95 -9.83 -3.50
C ILE A 189 6.35 -9.50 -2.99
N HIS A 190 7.11 -10.50 -2.55
CA HIS A 190 8.48 -10.33 -2.08
C HIS A 190 9.44 -9.82 -3.17
N THR A 191 9.27 -10.27 -4.41
CA THR A 191 10.12 -9.83 -5.54
C THR A 191 9.81 -8.41 -6.02
N LEU A 192 8.63 -7.87 -5.73
CA LEU A 192 8.33 -6.48 -6.02
C LEU A 192 9.25 -5.54 -5.23
N PRO A 193 9.62 -4.36 -5.76
CA PRO A 193 10.47 -3.42 -5.04
C PRO A 193 9.92 -3.05 -3.67
N PHE A 194 10.78 -2.86 -2.68
CA PHE A 194 10.39 -2.15 -1.46
C PHE A 194 10.51 -0.66 -1.73
N GLU A 195 9.42 0.10 -1.76
CA GLU A 195 9.47 1.46 -2.30
C GLU A 195 8.37 2.38 -1.75
N THR A 196 8.58 3.69 -1.91
CA THR A 196 7.62 4.78 -1.65
C THR A 196 7.47 5.71 -2.85
N LEU A 197 8.17 5.42 -3.94
CA LEU A 197 8.34 6.30 -5.09
C LEU A 197 7.04 6.45 -5.90
N SER A 198 6.32 5.35 -6.12
CA SER A 198 5.04 5.39 -6.83
C SER A 198 3.99 6.26 -6.09
N LYS A 199 4.03 6.25 -4.75
CA LYS A 199 3.13 7.02 -3.88
C LYS A 199 3.40 8.51 -3.94
N ILE A 200 4.65 8.92 -3.74
CA ILE A 200 5.03 10.34 -3.85
C ILE A 200 4.71 10.88 -5.24
N GLN A 201 4.89 10.09 -6.31
CA GLN A 201 4.54 10.55 -7.67
C GLN A 201 3.03 10.67 -7.89
N ALA A 202 2.23 9.79 -7.30
CA ALA A 202 0.78 9.81 -7.42
C ALA A 202 0.10 10.78 -6.43
N GLY A 203 0.80 11.23 -5.39
CA GLY A 203 0.20 11.99 -4.30
C GLY A 203 -0.74 11.16 -3.43
N ILE A 204 -0.44 9.87 -3.27
CA ILE A 204 -1.22 8.90 -2.47
C ILE A 204 -0.41 8.55 -1.22
N GLN A 205 -1.03 8.47 -0.06
CA GLN A 205 -0.30 8.16 1.19
C GLN A 205 0.08 6.68 1.32
N CYS A 206 -0.89 5.79 1.08
CA CYS A 206 -0.76 4.36 1.26
C CYS A 206 -1.79 3.66 0.38
N ARG A 207 -1.38 2.58 -0.29
CA ARG A 207 -2.29 1.78 -1.11
C ARG A 207 -2.87 0.61 -0.34
N SER A 208 -4.13 0.30 -0.61
CA SER A 208 -4.76 -0.94 -0.14
C SER A 208 -4.23 -2.17 -0.87
N GLY A 209 -4.58 -3.36 -0.37
CA GLY A 209 -4.16 -4.62 -0.98
C GLY A 209 -4.59 -4.78 -2.44
N TRP A 210 -5.82 -4.38 -2.77
CA TRP A 210 -6.36 -4.48 -4.14
C TRP A 210 -5.70 -3.48 -5.09
N GLU A 211 -5.46 -2.23 -4.65
CA GLU A 211 -4.74 -1.24 -5.45
C GLU A 211 -3.32 -1.71 -5.77
N MET A 212 -2.65 -2.30 -4.79
CA MET A 212 -1.29 -2.80 -4.94
C MET A 212 -1.19 -3.92 -5.98
N TRP A 213 -2.20 -4.77 -6.14
CA TRP A 213 -2.24 -5.74 -7.25
C TRP A 213 -2.35 -5.05 -8.62
N GLY A 214 -3.13 -3.98 -8.74
CA GLY A 214 -3.15 -3.14 -9.94
C GLY A 214 -1.78 -2.50 -10.27
N GLN A 215 -1.00 -2.17 -9.24
CA GLN A 215 0.34 -1.60 -9.39
C GLN A 215 1.42 -2.64 -9.69
N ALA A 216 1.28 -3.87 -9.20
CA ALA A 216 2.25 -4.94 -9.39
C ALA A 216 2.52 -5.24 -10.88
N GLY A 217 1.48 -5.21 -11.73
CA GLY A 217 1.60 -5.41 -13.18
C GLY A 217 2.46 -4.35 -13.88
N HIS A 218 2.64 -3.18 -13.27
CA HIS A 218 3.50 -2.10 -13.76
C HIS A 218 4.92 -2.16 -13.18
N GLY A 219 5.25 -3.21 -12.41
CA GLY A 219 6.55 -3.39 -11.76
C GLY A 219 6.73 -2.54 -10.49
N TRP A 220 5.67 -1.90 -10.00
CA TRP A 220 5.69 -1.17 -8.74
C TRP A 220 5.54 -2.11 -7.56
N GLY A 221 6.06 -1.68 -6.41
CA GLY A 221 5.95 -2.40 -5.15
C GLY A 221 5.50 -1.48 -4.03
N GLY A 222 5.86 -1.80 -2.79
CA GLY A 222 5.35 -1.09 -1.62
C GLY A 222 6.16 -1.32 -0.37
N VAL A 223 5.78 -0.65 0.71
CA VAL A 223 6.36 -0.86 2.04
C VAL A 223 5.74 -2.10 2.72
N CYS A 224 6.20 -2.44 3.93
CA CYS A 224 5.74 -3.62 4.67
C CYS A 224 4.21 -3.67 4.81
N ALA A 225 3.57 -2.58 5.24
CA ALA A 225 2.12 -2.51 5.42
C ALA A 225 1.34 -2.78 4.12
N GLU A 226 1.74 -2.15 3.01
CA GLU A 226 1.10 -2.32 1.70
C GLU A 226 1.27 -3.75 1.17
N LYS A 227 2.46 -4.33 1.33
CA LYS A 227 2.73 -5.72 0.94
C LYS A 227 1.98 -6.71 1.82
N THR A 228 1.83 -6.44 3.11
CA THR A 228 0.94 -7.18 4.02
C THR A 228 -0.50 -7.10 3.58
N ALA A 229 -0.97 -5.91 3.21
CA ALA A 229 -2.30 -5.73 2.66
C ALA A 229 -2.51 -6.51 1.35
N MET A 230 -1.50 -6.63 0.47
CA MET A 230 -1.59 -7.44 -0.76
C MET A 230 -1.87 -8.91 -0.49
N LEU A 231 -1.11 -9.52 0.44
CA LEU A 231 -1.31 -10.93 0.78
C LEU A 231 -2.64 -11.12 1.52
N LYS A 232 -2.94 -10.21 2.46
CA LYS A 232 -4.21 -10.24 3.19
C LYS A 232 -5.41 -10.14 2.25
N PHE A 233 -5.36 -9.28 1.24
CA PHE A 233 -6.41 -9.19 0.21
C PHE A 233 -6.66 -10.54 -0.45
N VAL A 234 -5.60 -11.25 -0.87
CA VAL A 234 -5.73 -12.59 -1.47
C VAL A 234 -6.30 -13.59 -0.46
N CYS A 235 -5.82 -13.60 0.78
CA CYS A 235 -6.37 -14.47 1.81
C CYS A 235 -7.88 -14.20 2.04
N ASP A 236 -8.26 -12.93 2.13
CA ASP A 236 -9.63 -12.52 2.42
C ASP A 236 -10.61 -12.93 1.31
N ILE A 237 -10.27 -12.74 0.04
CA ILE A 237 -11.14 -13.15 -1.09
C ILE A 237 -11.19 -14.67 -1.28
N LEU A 238 -10.16 -15.40 -0.83
CA LEU A 238 -10.15 -16.85 -0.84
C LEU A 238 -10.85 -17.46 0.39
N GLY A 239 -11.24 -16.64 1.37
CA GLY A 239 -11.82 -17.11 2.63
C GLY A 239 -10.81 -17.74 3.58
N LEU A 240 -9.51 -17.49 3.40
CA LEU A 240 -8.45 -18.04 4.24
C LEU A 240 -8.29 -17.24 5.54
N PRO A 241 -8.41 -17.87 6.72
CA PRO A 241 -8.17 -17.19 7.98
C PRO A 241 -6.73 -16.67 8.05
N ASN A 242 -6.58 -15.43 8.50
CA ASN A 242 -5.29 -14.78 8.62
C ASN A 242 -5.26 -13.90 9.87
N HIS A 243 -4.11 -13.84 10.55
CA HIS A 243 -3.92 -13.11 11.79
C HIS A 243 -2.76 -12.13 11.67
N PRO A 244 -2.92 -10.89 12.17
CA PRO A 244 -1.88 -9.88 12.09
C PRO A 244 -0.74 -10.16 13.08
N VAL A 245 0.48 -9.99 12.59
CA VAL A 245 1.69 -9.97 13.42
C VAL A 245 2.40 -8.64 13.17
N ILE A 246 2.81 -7.99 14.24
CA ILE A 246 3.52 -6.70 14.15
C ILE A 246 4.94 -6.83 14.68
N GLY A 247 5.83 -6.03 14.10
CA GLY A 247 7.21 -5.87 14.54
C GLY A 247 7.48 -4.45 15.03
N SER A 248 8.16 -4.33 16.16
CA SER A 248 8.57 -3.05 16.75
C SER A 248 9.98 -3.10 17.30
N ALA A 249 10.76 -2.03 17.13
CA ALA A 249 12.05 -1.88 17.82
C ALA A 249 11.92 -1.65 19.34
N SER A 250 10.72 -1.34 19.84
CA SER A 250 10.42 -1.23 21.27
C SER A 250 9.46 -2.33 21.70
N PRO A 251 9.40 -2.67 23.00
CA PRO A 251 8.38 -3.58 23.50
C PRO A 251 6.98 -3.10 23.10
N ILE A 252 6.19 -4.00 22.53
CA ILE A 252 4.81 -3.72 22.14
C ILE A 252 3.97 -3.66 23.43
N PRO A 253 3.24 -2.56 23.68
CA PRO A 253 2.42 -2.44 24.87
C PRO A 253 1.35 -3.52 24.93
N ALA A 254 1.09 -4.08 26.11
CA ALA A 254 0.06 -5.10 26.30
C ALA A 254 -1.36 -4.53 26.09
N ASP A 255 -1.53 -3.22 26.26
CA ASP A 255 -2.75 -2.42 26.11
C ASP A 255 -2.85 -1.74 24.72
N ILE A 256 -2.21 -2.32 23.69
CA ILE A 256 -2.18 -1.76 22.33
C ILE A 256 -3.57 -1.38 21.78
N GLU A 257 -4.59 -2.21 22.02
CA GLU A 257 -5.96 -1.93 21.59
C GLU A 257 -6.54 -0.69 22.27
N GLU A 258 -6.34 -0.54 23.58
CA GLU A 258 -6.83 0.62 24.32
C GLU A 258 -6.13 1.91 23.83
N ILE A 259 -4.85 1.82 23.51
CA ILE A 259 -4.11 2.95 22.92
C ILE A 259 -4.68 3.30 21.54
N LEU A 260 -4.90 2.31 20.67
CA LEU A 260 -5.47 2.54 19.35
C LEU A 260 -6.88 3.12 19.44
N HIS A 261 -7.71 2.61 20.37
CA HIS A 261 -9.03 3.15 20.63
C HIS A 261 -8.99 4.60 21.09
N ARG A 262 -8.08 4.97 22.01
CA ARG A 262 -7.92 6.36 22.45
C ARG A 262 -7.47 7.26 21.32
N TYR A 263 -6.47 6.84 20.55
CA TYR A 263 -5.99 7.59 19.38
C TYR A 263 -7.13 7.83 18.38
N LEU A 264 -7.88 6.79 18.01
CA LEU A 264 -9.01 6.90 17.10
C LEU A 264 -10.15 7.76 17.65
N ALA A 265 -10.46 7.62 18.95
CA ALA A 265 -11.47 8.44 19.62
C ALA A 265 -11.07 9.92 19.73
N SER A 266 -9.76 10.20 19.75
CA SER A 266 -9.22 11.57 19.70
C SER A 266 -9.26 12.19 18.30
N GLU A 267 -9.64 11.41 17.28
CA GLU A 267 -9.65 11.86 15.87
C GLU A 267 -8.29 12.38 15.40
N GLY A 268 -7.21 11.78 15.92
CA GLY A 268 -5.83 12.11 15.55
C GLY A 268 -5.18 13.23 16.37
N GLU A 269 -5.86 13.80 17.35
CA GLU A 269 -5.30 14.80 18.27
C GLU A 269 -4.27 14.21 19.24
N ASP A 270 -4.45 12.95 19.65
CA ASP A 270 -3.46 12.24 20.44
C ASP A 270 -2.24 11.85 19.57
N PRO A 271 -1.03 11.73 20.14
CA PRO A 271 0.13 11.27 19.39
C PRO A 271 -0.13 9.90 18.74
N LEU A 272 0.19 9.79 17.45
CA LEU A 272 0.19 8.52 16.72
C LEU A 272 0.94 7.45 17.52
N PRO A 273 0.43 6.20 17.58
CA PRO A 273 1.16 5.09 18.17
C PRO A 273 2.33 4.68 17.26
N LEU A 274 3.41 5.47 17.29
CA LEU A 274 4.59 5.40 16.42
C LEU A 274 5.43 4.12 16.58
N TRP A 275 4.98 3.16 17.39
CA TRP A 275 5.79 2.01 17.80
C TRP A 275 5.84 0.92 16.73
N ILE A 276 4.90 0.87 15.79
CA ILE A 276 4.81 -0.24 14.84
C ILE A 276 5.59 0.09 13.59
N GLN A 277 6.63 -0.70 13.35
CA GLN A 277 7.60 -0.46 12.29
C GLN A 277 7.49 -1.51 11.18
N HIS A 278 6.75 -2.60 11.42
CA HIS A 278 6.70 -3.73 10.51
C HIS A 278 5.40 -4.50 10.62
N HIS A 279 4.84 -4.89 9.48
CA HIS A 279 3.62 -5.70 9.39
C HIS A 279 3.98 -7.05 8.79
N ILE A 280 3.44 -8.11 9.37
CA ILE A 280 3.61 -9.52 9.00
C ILE A 280 2.23 -10.18 9.09
N LEU A 281 2.01 -11.28 8.36
CA LEU A 281 0.77 -12.04 8.41
C LEU A 281 1.04 -13.48 8.85
N GLU A 282 0.22 -14.02 9.73
CA GLU A 282 0.05 -15.47 9.88
C GLU A 282 -1.12 -15.92 9.01
N VAL A 283 -0.87 -16.84 8.07
CA VAL A 283 -1.90 -17.41 7.20
C VAL A 283 -2.23 -18.82 7.68
N CYS A 284 -3.50 -19.09 7.95
CA CYS A 284 -3.98 -20.40 8.35
C CYS A 284 -4.37 -21.21 7.11
N LEU A 285 -3.61 -22.27 6.84
CA LEU A 285 -3.94 -23.27 5.85
C LEU A 285 -4.46 -24.53 6.56
N SER A 286 -5.01 -25.49 5.81
CA SER A 286 -5.43 -26.78 6.34
C SER A 286 -4.33 -27.53 7.11
N SER A 287 -3.07 -27.34 6.71
CA SER A 287 -1.88 -27.92 7.38
C SER A 287 -1.44 -27.17 8.64
N GLY A 288 -2.05 -26.03 8.96
CA GLY A 288 -1.74 -25.20 10.13
C GLY A 288 -1.36 -23.75 9.78
N PRO A 289 -0.98 -22.95 10.79
CA PRO A 289 -0.61 -21.56 10.60
C PRO A 289 0.84 -21.42 10.12
N TYR A 290 1.05 -20.48 9.19
CA TYR A 290 2.35 -20.10 8.67
C TYR A 290 2.61 -18.61 8.87
N LEU A 291 3.75 -18.27 9.48
CA LEU A 291 4.24 -16.90 9.54
C LEU A 291 4.85 -16.52 8.18
N VAL A 292 4.27 -15.51 7.54
CA VAL A 292 4.64 -15.06 6.20
C VAL A 292 5.08 -13.59 6.22
N ASP A 293 6.36 -13.37 5.92
CA ASP A 293 6.93 -12.03 5.70
C ASP A 293 7.49 -11.92 4.28
N MET A 294 6.76 -11.21 3.44
CA MET A 294 7.05 -10.95 2.03
C MET A 294 7.49 -9.50 1.79
N THR A 295 7.94 -8.80 2.82
CA THR A 295 8.30 -7.37 2.71
C THR A 295 9.41 -7.13 1.69
N GLY A 296 10.45 -7.97 1.66
CA GLY A 296 11.61 -7.76 0.80
C GLY A 296 12.51 -6.63 1.31
N GLY A 297 13.14 -5.85 0.41
CA GLY A 297 14.04 -4.76 0.84
C GLY A 297 15.26 -5.24 1.65
N ASN A 298 15.69 -6.48 1.42
CA ASN A 298 16.70 -7.27 2.16
C ASN A 298 16.24 -7.95 3.46
N ILE A 299 14.97 -7.81 3.83
CA ILE A 299 14.32 -8.76 4.73
C ILE A 299 14.09 -10.05 3.93
N PRO A 300 14.51 -11.23 4.42
CA PRO A 300 14.31 -12.48 3.68
C PRO A 300 12.82 -12.81 3.61
N LEU A 301 12.39 -13.47 2.53
CA LEU A 301 11.07 -14.11 2.50
C LEU A 301 11.00 -15.12 3.65
N LEU A 302 10.12 -14.88 4.62
CA LEU A 302 9.78 -15.85 5.65
C LEU A 302 8.50 -16.55 5.21
N PHE A 303 8.51 -17.88 5.18
CA PHE A 303 7.33 -18.70 5.01
C PHE A 303 7.53 -19.97 5.84
N VAL A 304 7.21 -19.86 7.13
CA VAL A 304 7.55 -20.86 8.12
C VAL A 304 6.33 -21.28 8.92
N ASN A 305 6.21 -22.58 9.21
CA ASN A 305 5.15 -23.11 10.05
C ASN A 305 5.27 -22.60 11.51
N GLN A 306 4.28 -22.94 12.33
CA GLN A 306 4.23 -22.54 13.73
C GLN A 306 5.50 -22.88 14.53
N GLN A 307 6.06 -24.08 14.35
CA GLN A 307 7.23 -24.53 15.10
C GLN A 307 8.48 -23.75 14.70
N ASP A 308 8.69 -23.56 13.39
CA ASP A 308 9.83 -22.84 12.83
C ASP A 308 9.71 -21.32 13.01
N ALA A 309 8.50 -20.80 13.28
CA ALA A 309 8.25 -19.40 13.60
C ALA A 309 8.64 -19.02 15.03
N GLN A 310 8.62 -19.97 15.98
CA GLN A 310 8.83 -19.71 17.41
C GLN A 310 10.12 -18.91 17.73
N PRO A 311 11.28 -19.22 17.11
CA PRO A 311 12.50 -18.46 17.36
C PRO A 311 12.40 -16.96 17.02
N TRP A 312 11.54 -16.57 16.09
CA TRP A 312 11.33 -15.15 15.73
C TRP A 312 10.46 -14.40 16.72
N PHE A 313 9.54 -15.08 17.40
CA PHE A 313 8.81 -14.49 18.51
C PHE A 313 9.68 -14.38 19.77
N ASP A 314 10.50 -15.40 20.05
CA ASP A 314 11.34 -15.42 21.26
C ASP A 314 12.52 -14.45 21.20
N ALA A 315 13.20 -14.38 20.04
CA ALA A 315 14.43 -13.61 19.88
C ALA A 315 14.24 -12.32 19.06
N GLY A 316 13.08 -12.15 18.44
CA GLY A 316 12.82 -11.09 17.48
C GLY A 316 13.47 -11.32 16.10
N MET A 317 13.23 -10.37 15.20
CA MET A 317 13.73 -10.37 13.83
C MET A 317 14.78 -9.26 13.63
N ARG A 318 15.80 -9.53 12.82
CA ARG A 318 16.75 -8.52 12.34
C ARG A 318 16.39 -8.06 10.93
N ALA A 319 15.62 -6.98 10.85
CA ALA A 319 15.29 -6.32 9.60
C ALA A 319 16.49 -5.47 9.14
N ARG A 320 17.21 -5.95 8.12
CA ARG A 320 18.29 -5.19 7.49
C ARG A 320 17.69 -4.46 6.30
N MET A 321 17.68 -3.14 6.35
CA MET A 321 17.44 -2.28 5.19
C MET A 321 18.77 -2.11 4.44
N VAL A 322 19.08 -0.93 3.90
CA VAL A 322 20.35 -0.73 3.15
C VAL A 322 21.52 -0.42 4.08
N TYR A 323 21.43 0.66 4.85
CA TYR A 323 22.50 1.09 5.76
C TYR A 323 22.20 0.82 7.24
N ARG A 324 20.95 0.46 7.56
CA ARG A 324 20.44 0.29 8.92
C ARG A 324 20.00 -1.15 9.14
N VAL A 325 20.21 -1.63 10.37
CA VAL A 325 19.69 -2.92 10.83
C VAL A 325 18.86 -2.66 12.07
N ASP A 326 17.56 -2.88 11.95
CA ASP A 326 16.62 -2.80 13.06
C ASP A 326 16.43 -4.18 13.69
N ARG A 327 16.31 -4.19 15.01
CA ARG A 327 15.94 -5.37 15.79
C ARG A 327 14.49 -5.18 16.18
N LEU A 328 13.63 -6.06 15.69
CA LEU A 328 12.19 -5.98 15.88
C LEU A 328 11.75 -7.11 16.80
N THR A 329 11.09 -6.77 17.90
CA THR A 329 10.30 -7.72 18.68
C THR A 329 9.01 -7.97 17.92
N LEU A 330 8.66 -9.24 17.72
CA LEU A 330 7.43 -9.64 17.06
C LEU A 330 6.36 -9.92 18.12
N ALA A 331 5.13 -9.48 17.87
CA ALA A 331 3.98 -9.90 18.67
C ALA A 331 2.78 -10.18 17.77
N ARG A 332 2.02 -11.21 18.15
CA ARG A 332 0.65 -11.40 17.67
C ARG A 332 -0.21 -10.34 18.33
N VAL A 333 -1.05 -9.70 17.53
CA VAL A 333 -2.06 -8.76 18.03
C VAL A 333 -3.44 -9.28 17.65
N SER A 334 -4.49 -8.70 18.21
CA SER A 334 -5.84 -9.05 17.78
C SER A 334 -6.06 -8.65 16.32
N ASP A 335 -7.00 -9.34 15.69
CA ASP A 335 -7.43 -9.03 14.33
C ASP A 335 -7.84 -7.55 14.24
N TRP A 336 -8.64 -7.07 15.20
CA TRP A 336 -9.06 -5.66 15.26
C TRP A 336 -7.87 -4.68 15.26
N ALA A 337 -6.85 -4.92 16.09
CA ALA A 337 -5.69 -4.04 16.13
C ALA A 337 -4.93 -4.03 14.79
N GLY A 338 -4.75 -5.20 14.17
CA GLY A 338 -4.10 -5.30 12.87
C GLY A 338 -4.89 -4.59 11.76
N GLU A 339 -6.20 -4.76 11.73
CA GLU A 339 -7.09 -4.06 10.80
C GLU A 339 -7.03 -2.56 11.02
N ALA A 340 -7.09 -2.12 12.28
CA ALA A 340 -7.06 -0.70 12.62
C ALA A 340 -5.80 -0.01 12.10
N LEU A 341 -4.65 -0.66 12.20
CA LEU A 341 -3.37 -0.12 11.74
C LEU A 341 -3.29 0.03 10.22
N LEU A 342 -3.80 -0.95 9.47
CA LEU A 342 -3.88 -0.86 8.01
C LEU A 342 -4.83 0.26 7.58
N THR A 343 -6.00 0.35 8.21
CA THR A 343 -6.99 1.40 7.93
C THR A 343 -6.48 2.80 8.28
N LEU A 344 -5.79 2.96 9.42
CA LEU A 344 -5.15 4.22 9.79
C LEU A 344 -4.16 4.67 8.71
N SER A 345 -3.32 3.76 8.24
CA SER A 345 -2.34 4.04 7.19
C SER A 345 -2.99 4.48 5.88
N GLN A 346 -4.16 3.92 5.56
CA GLN A 346 -4.90 4.24 4.34
C GLN A 346 -5.65 5.56 4.42
N TYR A 347 -6.30 5.90 5.55
CA TYR A 347 -7.27 7.00 5.59
C TYR A 347 -6.95 8.15 6.54
N HIS A 348 -6.01 7.99 7.48
CA HIS A 348 -5.86 8.93 8.61
C HIS A 348 -4.47 9.54 8.76
N VAL A 349 -3.44 8.97 8.13
CA VAL A 349 -2.06 9.47 8.32
C VAL A 349 -1.62 10.27 7.10
N PRO A 350 -1.66 11.62 7.15
CA PRO A 350 -1.12 12.45 6.10
C PRO A 350 0.41 12.33 6.05
N GLU A 351 0.96 12.57 4.86
CA GLU A 351 2.40 12.56 4.58
C GLU A 351 3.12 11.27 4.99
N LEU A 352 2.41 10.14 5.14
CA LEU A 352 2.97 8.88 5.63
C LEU A 352 4.19 8.44 4.83
N HIS A 353 4.16 8.65 3.51
CA HIS A 353 5.28 8.39 2.62
C HIS A 353 6.53 9.23 2.96
N LEU A 354 6.40 10.51 3.33
CA LEU A 354 7.53 11.34 3.77
C LEU A 354 8.09 10.85 5.11
N GLN A 355 7.23 10.36 6.00
CA GLN A 355 7.66 9.76 7.27
C GLN A 355 8.50 8.49 7.02
N TYR A 356 8.08 7.63 6.10
CA TYR A 356 8.85 6.46 5.68
C TYR A 356 10.21 6.84 5.06
N ILE A 357 10.21 7.83 4.17
CA ILE A 357 11.43 8.27 3.47
C ILE A 357 12.44 8.86 4.47
N PHE A 358 12.01 9.84 5.28
CA PHE A 358 12.93 10.68 6.06
C PHE A 358 13.01 10.30 7.55
N LYS A 359 11.88 10.05 8.23
CA LYS A 359 11.90 9.72 9.67
C LYS A 359 12.39 8.30 9.91
N GLN A 360 11.91 7.35 9.10
CA GLN A 360 12.30 5.95 9.22
C GLN A 360 13.56 5.61 8.42
N GLY A 361 13.94 6.47 7.46
CA GLY A 361 15.17 6.30 6.68
C GLY A 361 15.11 5.13 5.70
N LEU A 362 13.91 4.79 5.23
CA LEU A 362 13.70 3.67 4.31
C LEU A 362 14.09 4.01 2.86
N GLY A 363 14.19 5.32 2.56
CA GLY A 363 14.45 5.83 1.22
C GLY A 363 13.24 5.72 0.29
N LEU A 364 13.51 5.86 -1.01
CA LEU A 364 12.48 5.88 -2.06
C LEU A 364 12.25 4.51 -2.67
N ARG A 365 13.32 3.72 -2.85
CA ARG A 365 13.24 2.40 -3.51
C ARG A 365 14.42 1.52 -3.15
N ILE A 366 14.16 0.25 -2.85
CA ILE A 366 15.13 -0.84 -2.83
C ILE A 366 14.68 -1.82 -3.91
N GLY A 367 15.33 -1.75 -5.07
CA GLY A 367 15.17 -2.69 -6.18
C GLY A 367 16.26 -3.76 -6.16
N ARG A 368 16.24 -4.68 -7.13
CA ARG A 368 17.18 -5.82 -7.21
C ARG A 368 18.65 -5.41 -7.37
N ASP A 369 18.89 -4.30 -8.03
CA ASP A 369 20.19 -3.82 -8.50
C ASP A 369 20.63 -2.50 -7.85
N MET A 370 19.70 -1.73 -7.30
CA MET A 370 20.01 -0.45 -6.66
C MET A 370 19.05 -0.07 -5.54
N PHE A 371 19.58 0.74 -4.63
CA PHE A 371 18.81 1.55 -3.69
C PHE A 371 18.80 3.01 -4.13
N VAL A 372 17.64 3.64 -4.03
CA VAL A 372 17.44 5.07 -4.21
C VAL A 372 17.05 5.67 -2.87
N GLY A 373 17.99 6.39 -2.26
CA GLY A 373 17.75 7.26 -1.12
C GLY A 373 17.56 8.71 -1.56
N VAL A 374 17.18 9.57 -0.62
CA VAL A 374 17.09 11.02 -0.83
C VAL A 374 17.39 11.74 0.48
N TYR A 375 18.05 12.90 0.39
CA TYR A 375 18.27 13.78 1.53
C TYR A 375 17.99 15.24 1.18
N PHE A 376 17.67 16.04 2.20
CA PHE A 376 17.54 17.49 2.10
C PHE A 376 18.90 18.15 1.85
N ASP A 377 19.02 18.84 0.73
CA ASP A 377 20.25 19.44 0.26
C ASP A 377 20.21 20.97 0.36
N TRP A 378 21.05 21.54 1.22
CA TRP A 378 21.18 23.01 1.38
C TRP A 378 22.30 23.61 0.54
N GLY A 379 22.96 22.82 -0.31
CA GLY A 379 24.13 23.26 -1.05
C GLY A 379 25.42 23.33 -0.22
N GLY A 380 26.53 23.57 -0.92
CA GLY A 380 27.84 23.87 -0.32
C GLY A 380 28.37 22.79 0.63
N GLU A 381 28.83 23.21 1.80
CA GLU A 381 29.42 22.33 2.82
C GLU A 381 28.43 21.27 3.33
N ARG A 382 27.15 21.60 3.45
CA ARG A 382 26.13 20.65 3.94
C ARG A 382 25.91 19.49 2.97
N SER A 383 25.89 19.75 1.66
CA SER A 383 25.84 18.69 0.64
C SER A 383 27.03 17.75 0.77
N PHE A 384 28.24 18.32 0.89
CA PHE A 384 29.47 17.54 1.02
C PHE A 384 29.46 16.65 2.28
N LEU A 385 28.96 17.16 3.41
CA LEU A 385 28.80 16.38 4.64
C LEU A 385 27.85 15.19 4.45
N GLN A 386 26.70 15.40 3.78
CA GLN A 386 25.76 14.31 3.50
C GLN A 386 26.34 13.28 2.52
N GLN A 387 27.01 13.72 1.46
CA GLN A 387 27.67 12.81 0.51
C GLN A 387 28.73 11.95 1.20
N ASN A 388 29.57 12.55 2.05
CA ASN A 388 30.56 11.82 2.84
C ASN A 388 29.90 10.85 3.82
N HIS A 389 28.77 11.24 4.43
CA HIS A 389 28.01 10.37 5.32
C HIS A 389 27.56 9.10 4.60
N TYR A 390 26.88 9.23 3.45
CA TYR A 390 26.44 8.09 2.66
C TYR A 390 27.59 7.25 2.09
N ALA A 391 28.68 7.88 1.64
CA ALA A 391 29.88 7.16 1.21
C ALA A 391 30.50 6.33 2.35
N CYS A 392 30.53 6.86 3.57
CA CYS A 392 30.98 6.12 4.75
C CYS A 392 30.06 4.94 5.07
N LEU A 393 28.74 5.12 4.99
CA LEU A 393 27.77 4.05 5.20
C LEU A 393 27.93 2.94 4.16
N ALA A 394 28.07 3.29 2.88
CA ALA A 394 28.31 2.33 1.79
C ALA A 394 29.58 1.51 2.04
N LYS A 395 30.69 2.17 2.40
CA LYS A 395 31.95 1.50 2.74
C LYS A 395 31.80 0.54 3.91
N LYS A 396 31.11 0.94 4.99
CA LYS A 396 30.85 0.09 6.16
C LYS A 396 29.97 -1.11 5.82
N ALA A 397 29.04 -0.95 4.88
CA ALA A 397 28.16 -2.01 4.40
C ALA A 397 28.83 -2.93 3.36
N GLY A 398 30.06 -2.62 2.91
CA GLY A 398 30.75 -3.36 1.85
C GLY A 398 30.12 -3.16 0.47
N LEU A 399 29.43 -2.03 0.26
CA LEU A 399 28.76 -1.71 -0.99
C LEU A 399 29.63 -0.77 -1.86
N PRO A 400 29.43 -0.74 -3.19
CA PRO A 400 30.07 0.22 -4.08
C PRO A 400 29.83 1.68 -3.67
N TYR A 401 30.69 2.59 -4.12
CA TYR A 401 30.53 4.01 -3.85
C TYR A 401 29.20 4.53 -4.46
N PRO A 402 28.35 5.24 -3.70
CA PRO A 402 27.06 5.73 -4.18
C PRO A 402 27.24 6.89 -5.16
N ARG A 403 26.31 7.04 -6.10
CA ARG A 403 26.22 8.22 -6.96
C ARG A 403 25.25 9.22 -6.36
N PHE A 404 25.57 10.49 -6.47
CA PHE A 404 24.73 11.59 -5.98
C PHE A 404 24.15 12.37 -7.15
N VAL A 405 22.82 12.42 -7.22
CA VAL A 405 22.11 13.02 -8.35
C VAL A 405 21.22 14.16 -7.86
N HIS A 406 21.43 15.33 -8.43
CA HIS A 406 20.74 16.59 -8.22
C HIS A 406 20.06 17.03 -9.53
N GLN A 407 19.19 18.05 -9.49
CA GLN A 407 18.54 18.59 -10.70
C GLN A 407 19.55 18.87 -11.83
N ASP A 408 20.70 19.45 -11.48
CA ASP A 408 21.68 19.93 -12.45
C ASP A 408 22.44 18.81 -13.17
N ASN A 409 22.49 17.60 -12.58
CA ASN A 409 23.22 16.47 -13.13
C ASN A 409 22.34 15.24 -13.41
N LEU A 410 21.01 15.37 -13.39
CA LEU A 410 20.08 14.31 -13.81
C LEU A 410 20.40 13.77 -15.23
N HIS A 411 20.92 14.64 -16.10
CA HIS A 411 21.34 14.27 -17.46
C HIS A 411 22.51 13.26 -17.50
N ALA A 412 23.23 13.07 -16.39
CA ALA A 412 24.31 12.08 -16.27
C ALA A 412 23.79 10.65 -16.03
N ILE A 413 22.49 10.46 -15.80
CA ILE A 413 21.88 9.14 -15.72
C ILE A 413 21.69 8.60 -17.15
N PRO A 414 22.33 7.47 -17.50
CA PRO A 414 22.27 6.93 -18.85
C PRO A 414 20.91 6.29 -19.16
N GLU A 415 20.24 5.74 -18.14
CA GLU A 415 18.93 5.09 -18.29
C GLU A 415 17.81 6.13 -18.31
N GLU A 416 17.15 6.27 -19.46
CA GLU A 416 16.10 7.27 -19.68
C GLU A 416 14.90 7.08 -18.74
N ALA A 417 14.51 5.84 -18.48
CA ALA A 417 13.39 5.51 -17.60
C ALA A 417 13.65 5.97 -16.16
N LEU A 418 14.81 5.60 -15.60
CA LEU A 418 15.23 6.04 -14.27
C LEU A 418 15.38 7.56 -14.19
N LYS A 419 15.95 8.20 -15.21
CA LYS A 419 16.10 9.65 -15.27
C LYS A 419 14.74 10.36 -15.20
N ASN A 420 13.78 9.93 -16.01
CA ASN A 420 12.42 10.49 -16.01
C ASN A 420 11.71 10.23 -14.68
N GLN A 421 11.89 9.04 -14.12
CA GLN A 421 11.36 8.68 -12.81
C GLN A 421 11.88 9.62 -11.71
N LEU A 422 13.20 9.82 -11.61
CA LEU A 422 13.79 10.71 -10.61
C LEU A 422 13.41 12.17 -10.82
N LYS A 423 13.29 12.63 -12.08
CA LYS A 423 12.79 13.96 -12.40
C LYS A 423 11.36 14.18 -11.88
N ASN A 424 10.47 13.23 -12.13
CA ASN A 424 9.08 13.29 -11.66
C ASN A 424 9.01 13.23 -10.13
N THR A 425 9.83 12.37 -9.50
CA THR A 425 9.92 12.29 -8.04
C THR A 425 10.45 13.58 -7.43
N LEU A 426 11.44 14.24 -8.05
CA LEU A 426 11.96 15.52 -7.58
C LEU A 426 10.89 16.62 -7.63
N ALA A 427 10.13 16.68 -8.73
CA ALA A 427 9.01 17.61 -8.86
C ALA A 427 7.94 17.35 -7.78
N ALA A 428 7.61 16.08 -7.55
CA ALA A 428 6.66 15.69 -6.52
C ALA A 428 7.14 16.03 -5.10
N LEU A 429 8.39 15.72 -4.75
CA LEU A 429 8.98 16.06 -3.45
C LEU A 429 8.90 17.57 -3.15
N ARG A 430 9.11 18.42 -4.16
CA ARG A 430 8.99 19.87 -4.00
C ARG A 430 7.56 20.35 -3.80
N ILE A 431 6.58 19.63 -4.35
CA ILE A 431 5.16 19.94 -4.18
C ILE A 431 4.71 19.49 -2.79
N PHE A 432 5.07 18.27 -2.37
CA PHE A 432 4.57 17.69 -1.13
C PHE A 432 5.35 18.10 0.12
N TYR A 433 6.62 18.49 0.00
CA TYR A 433 7.39 19.01 1.13
C TYR A 433 7.25 20.54 1.25
N GLU A 434 6.11 21.01 1.78
CA GLU A 434 5.80 22.44 1.89
C GLU A 434 6.33 23.07 3.19
N ASN A 435 7.61 22.85 3.51
CA ASN A 435 8.23 23.55 4.64
C ASN A 435 8.71 24.95 4.21
N LYS A 436 7.98 26.00 4.60
CA LYS A 436 8.33 27.40 4.31
C LYS A 436 9.73 27.86 4.76
N HIS A 437 10.37 27.12 5.68
CA HIS A 437 11.72 27.42 6.16
C HIS A 437 12.81 26.64 5.40
N PHE A 438 12.43 25.69 4.56
CA PHE A 438 13.35 24.95 3.71
C PHE A 438 13.55 25.70 2.39
N THR A 439 14.76 26.24 2.20
CA THR A 439 15.18 26.94 0.97
C THR A 439 16.11 26.10 0.10
N GLY A 440 16.36 24.85 0.49
CA GLY A 440 17.21 23.92 -0.24
C GLY A 440 16.46 23.17 -1.34
N ASP A 441 17.07 22.08 -1.79
CA ASP A 441 16.53 21.15 -2.79
C ASP A 441 16.79 19.70 -2.36
N PHE A 442 16.52 18.72 -3.21
CA PHE A 442 16.75 17.30 -2.89
C PHE A 442 17.87 16.71 -3.73
N THR A 443 18.73 15.93 -3.08
CA THR A 443 19.73 15.09 -3.77
C THR A 443 19.40 13.62 -3.55
N PHE A 444 19.34 12.87 -4.65
CA PHE A 444 19.19 11.44 -4.65
C PHE A 444 20.52 10.74 -4.38
N VAL A 445 20.46 9.66 -3.61
CA VAL A 445 21.57 8.73 -3.38
C VAL A 445 21.27 7.45 -4.13
N ILE A 446 22.00 7.19 -5.22
CA ILE A 446 21.88 5.96 -5.99
C ILE A 446 23.00 5.02 -5.53
N GLN A 447 22.62 4.01 -4.75
CA GLN A 447 23.51 3.01 -4.20
C GLN A 447 23.39 1.71 -4.99
N PRO A 448 24.41 1.30 -5.75
CA PRO A 448 24.42 -0.02 -6.36
C PRO A 448 24.36 -1.11 -5.28
N LEU A 449 23.53 -2.12 -5.50
CA LEU A 449 23.39 -3.30 -4.67
C LEU A 449 24.05 -4.50 -5.36
N ILE A 450 24.70 -5.34 -4.58
CA ILE A 450 25.43 -6.53 -5.05
C ILE A 450 24.71 -7.79 -4.59
N GLU A 451 24.99 -8.94 -5.21
CA GLU A 451 24.30 -10.20 -4.89
C GLU A 451 24.37 -10.57 -3.40
N SER A 452 25.53 -10.37 -2.77
CA SER A 452 25.75 -10.64 -1.34
C SER A 452 24.98 -9.71 -0.39
N PHE A 453 24.35 -8.66 -0.91
CA PHE A 453 23.42 -7.84 -0.13
C PHE A 453 22.21 -8.66 0.29
N TRP A 454 21.67 -9.49 -0.62
CA TRP A 454 20.38 -10.15 -0.50
C TRP A 454 20.40 -11.38 0.40
N ARG A 455 19.37 -11.52 1.23
CA ARG A 455 19.19 -12.69 2.09
C ARG A 455 18.37 -13.78 1.39
N HIS A 456 18.78 -15.03 1.62
CA HIS A 456 18.02 -16.19 1.16
C HIS A 456 16.70 -16.36 1.92
N PRO A 457 15.64 -16.88 1.25
CA PRO A 457 14.39 -17.24 1.88
C PRO A 457 14.56 -18.20 3.07
N ARG A 458 13.68 -18.09 4.06
CA ARG A 458 13.55 -19.02 5.20
C ARG A 458 12.23 -19.75 5.05
N LEU A 459 12.33 -21.01 4.66
CA LEU A 459 11.19 -21.87 4.37
C LEU A 459 11.20 -23.10 5.27
N SER A 460 10.03 -23.45 5.81
CA SER A 460 9.82 -24.74 6.48
C SER A 460 9.96 -25.92 5.51
N ARG A 461 10.18 -27.12 6.05
CA ARG A 461 10.54 -28.31 5.27
C ARG A 461 9.48 -28.67 4.24
N GLU A 462 8.22 -28.65 4.64
CA GLU A 462 7.04 -28.96 3.84
C GLU A 462 6.83 -27.94 2.71
N VAL A 463 7.10 -26.66 2.98
CA VAL A 463 7.10 -25.60 1.95
C VAL A 463 8.17 -25.91 0.91
N ARG A 464 9.40 -26.24 1.34
CA ARG A 464 10.48 -26.63 0.42
C ARG A 464 10.12 -27.86 -0.41
N ALA A 465 9.55 -28.88 0.21
CA ALA A 465 9.11 -30.08 -0.50
C ALA A 465 8.09 -29.75 -1.59
N CYS A 466 7.20 -28.79 -1.35
CA CYS A 466 6.21 -28.37 -2.31
C CYS A 466 6.77 -27.52 -3.47
N VAL A 467 7.89 -26.82 -3.29
CA VAL A 467 8.41 -25.85 -4.27
C VAL A 467 9.69 -26.30 -4.98
N GLN A 468 10.36 -27.35 -4.47
CA GLN A 468 11.57 -27.93 -5.05
C GLN A 468 11.28 -29.05 -6.07
N GLU A 469 10.01 -29.39 -6.33
CA GLU A 469 9.64 -30.27 -7.43
C GLU A 469 9.78 -29.55 -8.79
N ARG A 470 11.03 -29.28 -9.20
CA ARG A 470 11.49 -29.13 -10.59
C ARG A 470 12.91 -29.65 -10.76
#